data_AF-A0A0Q4RVI0-F1
#
_entry.id   AF-A0A0Q4RVI0-F1
#
_cell.length_a   1.000
_cell.length_b   1.000
_cell.length_c   1.000
_cell.angle_alpha   90.00
_cell.angle_beta   90.00
_cell.angle_gamma   90.00
#
_symmetry.space_group_name_H-M   'P 1'
#
loop_
_entity.id
_entity.type
_entity.pdbx_description
1 polymer ?
#
loop_
_entity_poly.entity_id
_entity_poly.type
_entity_poly.pdbx_seq_one_letter_code
_entity_poly.pdbx_strand_id
1 'polypeptide(L)'
;MKKILFLFLFLFAFSCSKDKKTQPLASIEKIEYIDLDYEKQPGVIINIKVNDSIIAKKLKNKELREFIIYSIKKEDRNYFFYEVWKVPIRKGNIFSFLIRTSYFSQNIPDKEKKGKRIWNKDNITKALSGDIGLIFYKDTIHVKPSKDRKIVIQELND
;
A
#
# COMPACT_ATOMS: atom_id res chain seq x y z
N MET A 1 -61.16 -19.26 11.08
CA MET A 1 -60.00 -18.34 11.10
C MET A 1 -58.73 -19.08 10.61
N LYS A 2 -58.57 -19.30 9.32
CA LYS A 2 -57.35 -19.83 8.69
C LYS A 2 -57.43 -19.44 7.22
N LYS A 3 -56.80 -18.32 6.80
CA LYS A 3 -56.53 -17.93 5.39
C LYS A 3 -56.06 -16.47 5.27
N ILE A 4 -55.12 -16.01 6.10
CA ILE A 4 -54.48 -14.68 5.90
C ILE A 4 -52.94 -14.76 5.98
N LEU A 5 -52.37 -15.93 6.28
CA LEU A 5 -50.92 -16.07 6.51
C LEU A 5 -50.08 -16.34 5.24
N PHE A 6 -50.67 -16.36 4.05
CA PHE A 6 -49.94 -16.71 2.82
C PHE A 6 -49.64 -15.53 1.89
N LEU A 7 -50.13 -14.31 2.19
CA LEU A 7 -49.89 -13.16 1.32
C LEU A 7 -48.60 -12.39 1.64
N PHE A 8 -47.99 -12.62 2.81
CA PHE A 8 -46.78 -11.89 3.22
C PHE A 8 -45.45 -12.58 2.82
N LEU A 9 -45.49 -13.83 2.35
CA LEU A 9 -44.27 -14.54 1.94
C LEU A 9 -43.77 -14.20 0.52
N PHE A 10 -44.56 -13.50 -0.29
CA PHE A 10 -44.22 -13.20 -1.69
C PHE A 10 -43.42 -11.90 -1.89
N LEU A 11 -43.23 -11.09 -0.86
CA LEU A 11 -42.52 -9.80 -0.94
C LEU A 11 -41.03 -9.88 -0.60
N PHE A 12 -40.51 -11.07 -0.26
CA PHE A 12 -39.07 -11.27 -0.02
C PHE A 12 -38.26 -11.69 -1.26
N ALA A 13 -38.85 -11.62 -2.45
CA ALA A 13 -38.09 -11.62 -3.71
C ALA A 13 -37.49 -10.23 -3.98
N PHE A 14 -36.83 -9.63 -2.96
CA PHE A 14 -35.99 -8.46 -3.17
C PHE A 14 -34.75 -8.91 -3.94
N SER A 15 -34.87 -8.79 -5.27
CA SER A 15 -33.84 -8.29 -6.17
C SER A 15 -32.41 -8.59 -5.72
N CYS A 16 -31.91 -9.77 -6.09
CA CYS A 16 -30.48 -10.03 -6.15
C CYS A 16 -29.90 -9.21 -7.32
N SER A 17 -29.83 -7.89 -7.14
CA SER A 17 -29.33 -6.98 -8.16
C SER A 17 -27.82 -7.08 -8.21
N LYS A 18 -27.34 -7.73 -9.27
CA LYS A 18 -26.04 -7.60 -9.96
C LYS A 18 -24.88 -7.10 -9.10
N ASP A 19 -23.89 -7.96 -8.92
CA ASP A 19 -22.51 -7.67 -8.49
C ASP A 19 -22.05 -6.24 -8.82
N LYS A 20 -22.39 -5.28 -7.95
CA LYS A 20 -21.68 -4.02 -7.88
C LYS A 20 -20.34 -4.42 -7.29
N LYS A 21 -19.36 -4.71 -8.14
CA LYS A 21 -17.94 -4.80 -7.74
C LYS A 21 -17.66 -3.57 -6.91
N THR A 22 -17.67 -3.74 -5.58
CA THR A 22 -17.47 -2.64 -4.65
C THR A 22 -16.06 -2.14 -4.94
N GLN A 23 -15.94 -0.89 -5.40
CA GLN A 23 -14.62 -0.32 -5.64
C GLN A 23 -13.83 -0.40 -4.33
N PRO A 24 -12.54 -0.80 -4.38
CA PRO A 24 -11.75 -0.88 -3.17
C PRO A 24 -11.69 0.49 -2.49
N LEU A 25 -11.77 0.49 -1.16
CA LEU A 25 -11.73 1.71 -0.33
C LEU A 25 -10.42 2.48 -0.54
N ALA A 26 -9.33 1.75 -0.76
CA ALA A 26 -8.06 2.28 -1.20
C ALA A 26 -7.31 1.26 -2.08
N SER A 27 -6.49 1.75 -3.00
CA SER A 27 -5.65 0.92 -3.89
C SER A 27 -4.28 1.56 -4.15
N ILE A 28 -3.25 0.72 -4.29
CA ILE A 28 -1.89 1.17 -4.67
C ILE A 28 -1.85 1.33 -6.19
N GLU A 29 -1.60 2.55 -6.68
CA GLU A 29 -1.58 2.86 -8.11
C GLU A 29 -0.16 2.93 -8.69
N LYS A 30 0.81 3.41 -7.90
CA LYS A 30 2.21 3.49 -8.31
C LYS A 30 3.11 3.22 -7.12
N ILE A 31 4.19 2.49 -7.35
CA ILE A 31 5.37 2.47 -6.48
C ILE A 31 6.57 2.86 -7.33
N GLU A 32 7.40 3.75 -6.82
CA GLU A 32 8.59 4.24 -7.51
C GLU A 32 9.79 4.15 -6.58
N TYR A 33 10.78 3.35 -6.95
CA TYR A 33 12.08 3.35 -6.30
C TYR A 33 12.93 4.46 -6.92
N ILE A 34 13.50 5.29 -6.06
CA ILE A 34 14.41 6.38 -6.42
C ILE A 34 15.74 6.15 -5.71
N ASP A 35 16.83 6.19 -6.47
CA ASP A 35 18.14 6.31 -5.86
C ASP A 35 18.43 7.79 -5.63
N LEU A 36 18.50 8.20 -4.38
CA LEU A 36 18.72 9.60 -4.01
C LEU A 36 20.23 9.79 -3.78
N ASP A 37 20.98 9.91 -4.87
CA ASP A 37 22.44 10.14 -4.86
C ASP A 37 22.84 11.29 -3.94
N TYR A 38 22.01 12.34 -3.87
CA TYR A 38 22.26 13.52 -3.05
C TYR A 38 22.00 13.29 -1.54
N GLU A 39 21.08 12.41 -1.17
CA GLU A 39 20.74 12.12 0.24
C GLU A 39 21.43 10.87 0.80
N LYS A 40 22.22 10.15 -0.02
CA LYS A 40 22.89 8.88 0.31
C LYS A 40 21.96 7.79 0.86
N GLN A 41 20.66 7.91 0.61
CA GLN A 41 19.66 6.94 1.08
C GLN A 41 18.55 6.79 0.05
N PRO A 42 18.34 5.60 -0.52
CA PRO A 42 17.24 5.35 -1.43
C PRO A 42 15.87 5.69 -0.85
N GLY A 43 14.95 6.04 -1.74
CA GLY A 43 13.56 6.32 -1.41
C GLY A 43 12.61 5.40 -2.16
N VAL A 44 11.42 5.23 -1.60
CA VAL A 44 10.27 4.63 -2.27
C VAL A 44 9.12 5.61 -2.21
N ILE A 45 8.64 6.07 -3.35
CA ILE A 45 7.41 6.85 -3.47
C ILE A 45 6.25 5.89 -3.69
N ILE A 46 5.22 5.99 -2.86
CA ILE A 46 4.03 5.14 -2.91
C ILE A 46 2.82 6.02 -3.15
N ASN A 47 2.09 5.77 -4.25
CA ASN A 47 0.87 6.48 -4.59
C ASN A 47 -0.34 5.58 -4.30
N ILE A 48 -1.19 6.04 -3.38
CA ILE A 48 -2.40 5.34 -2.96
C ILE A 48 -3.62 6.16 -3.37
N LYS A 49 -4.50 5.58 -4.17
CA LYS A 49 -5.82 6.13 -4.46
C LYS A 49 -6.75 5.76 -3.32
N VAL A 50 -7.43 6.75 -2.75
CA VAL A 50 -8.34 6.58 -1.61
C VAL A 50 -9.73 7.04 -2.01
N ASN A 51 -10.67 6.10 -2.09
CA ASN A 51 -12.07 6.38 -2.44
C ASN A 51 -12.94 6.57 -1.19
N ASP A 52 -12.46 6.11 -0.02
CA ASP A 52 -13.16 6.24 1.25
C ASP A 52 -12.88 7.60 1.94
N SER A 53 -13.94 8.28 2.37
CA SER A 53 -13.84 9.60 2.98
C SER A 53 -13.24 9.58 4.39
N ILE A 54 -13.40 8.50 5.15
CA ILE A 54 -12.86 8.34 6.50
C ILE A 54 -11.35 8.14 6.40
N ILE A 55 -10.88 7.25 5.53
CA ILE A 55 -9.45 7.03 5.27
C ILE A 55 -8.80 8.34 4.79
N ALA A 56 -9.44 9.03 3.84
CA ALA A 56 -8.93 10.29 3.33
C ALA A 56 -8.83 11.36 4.43
N LYS A 57 -9.76 11.38 5.39
CA LYS A 57 -9.72 12.29 6.55
C LYS A 57 -8.57 11.95 7.49
N LYS A 58 -8.37 10.68 7.85
CA LYS A 58 -7.26 10.23 8.70
C LYS A 58 -5.89 10.62 8.11
N LEU A 59 -5.72 10.44 6.80
CA LEU A 59 -4.49 10.83 6.10
C LEU A 59 -4.26 12.34 6.11
N LYS A 60 -5.30 13.16 5.90
CA LYS A 60 -5.20 14.63 5.96
C LYS A 60 -4.87 15.13 7.36
N ASN A 61 -5.40 14.46 8.38
CA ASN A 61 -5.16 14.78 9.78
C ASN A 61 -3.78 14.33 10.28
N LYS A 62 -2.93 13.75 9.41
CA LYS A 62 -1.60 13.24 9.75
C LYS A 62 -1.64 12.17 10.84
N GLU A 63 -2.68 11.34 10.84
CA GLU A 63 -2.85 10.26 11.82
C GLU A 63 -2.06 8.99 11.45
N LEU A 64 -1.52 8.93 10.23
CA LEU A 64 -0.71 7.82 9.76
C LEU A 64 0.61 7.77 10.54
N ARG A 65 0.88 6.64 11.18
CA ARG A 65 2.08 6.44 11.99
C ARG A 65 3.14 5.63 11.26
N GLU A 66 2.72 4.58 10.56
CA GLU A 66 3.66 3.62 9.99
C GLU A 66 3.14 3.02 8.68
N PHE A 67 4.08 2.53 7.88
CA PHE A 67 3.84 1.74 6.69
C PHE A 67 4.37 0.33 6.89
N ILE A 68 3.60 -0.66 6.45
CA ILE A 68 4.07 -2.04 6.28
C ILE A 68 4.08 -2.36 4.80
N ILE A 69 5.20 -2.82 4.26
CA ILE A 69 5.26 -3.46 2.94
C ILE A 69 5.25 -4.96 3.18
N TYR A 70 4.13 -5.64 2.91
CA TYR A 70 3.93 -7.03 3.35
C TYR A 70 4.83 -8.05 2.64
N SER A 71 5.35 -7.73 1.45
CA SER A 71 6.36 -8.53 0.76
C SER A 71 7.74 -8.48 1.43
N ILE A 72 7.96 -7.57 2.38
CA ILE A 72 9.19 -7.50 3.19
C ILE A 72 9.02 -8.34 4.46
N LYS A 73 10.03 -9.17 4.75
CA LYS A 73 10.11 -9.99 5.96
C LYS A 73 9.99 -9.10 7.21
N LYS A 74 9.34 -9.60 8.27
CA LYS A 74 8.99 -8.78 9.44
C LYS A 74 10.22 -8.15 10.08
N GLU A 75 11.29 -8.91 10.18
CA GLU A 75 12.60 -8.54 10.72
C GLU A 75 13.31 -7.44 9.93
N ASP A 76 12.95 -7.25 8.65
CA ASP A 76 13.58 -6.27 7.75
C ASP A 76 12.73 -5.01 7.55
N ARG A 77 11.53 -4.94 8.13
CA ARG A 77 10.62 -3.80 7.90
C ARG A 77 11.13 -2.49 8.51
N ASN A 78 11.97 -2.58 9.55
CA ASN A 78 12.60 -1.43 10.18
C ASN A 78 13.59 -0.70 9.27
N TYR A 79 13.96 -1.26 8.11
CA TYR A 79 14.76 -0.55 7.11
C TYR A 79 13.95 0.46 6.30
N PHE A 80 12.62 0.49 6.43
CA PHE A 80 11.71 1.43 5.77
C PHE A 80 11.16 2.44 6.76
N PHE A 81 11.45 3.72 6.52
CA PHE A 81 11.13 4.82 7.42
C PHE A 81 10.15 5.77 6.75
N TYR A 82 8.93 5.81 7.28
CA TYR A 82 7.96 6.84 6.95
C TYR A 82 8.21 8.06 7.84
N GLU A 83 8.41 9.22 7.22
CA GLU A 83 8.49 10.48 7.95
C GLU A 83 7.08 10.99 8.29
N VAL A 84 6.59 10.61 9.47
CA VAL A 84 5.25 10.94 10.00
C VAL A 84 4.91 12.44 9.92
N TRP A 85 5.92 13.31 10.02
CA TRP A 85 5.74 14.76 10.01
C TRP A 85 5.54 15.34 8.59
N LYS A 86 5.96 14.61 7.55
CA LYS A 86 5.78 15.03 6.15
C LYS A 86 4.36 14.70 5.69
N VAL A 87 3.63 15.74 5.30
CA VAL A 87 2.29 15.61 4.74
C VAL A 87 2.38 14.89 3.39
N PRO A 88 1.57 13.86 3.13
CA PRO A 88 1.54 13.25 1.82
C PRO A 88 1.14 14.27 0.76
N ILE A 89 1.82 14.22 -0.39
CA ILE A 89 1.47 15.07 -1.53
C ILE A 89 0.14 14.56 -2.09
N ARG A 90 -0.87 15.43 -2.11
CA ARG A 90 -2.23 15.08 -2.54
C ARG A 90 -2.55 15.65 -3.92
N LYS A 91 -2.99 14.79 -4.83
CA LYS A 91 -3.56 15.17 -6.13
C LYS A 91 -4.91 14.48 -6.31
N GLY A 92 -6.00 15.21 -6.10
CA GLY A 92 -7.35 14.64 -6.10
C GLY A 92 -7.56 13.62 -4.96
N ASN A 93 -7.79 12.36 -5.33
CA ASN A 93 -7.92 11.23 -4.40
C ASN A 93 -6.64 10.39 -4.28
N ILE A 94 -5.54 10.82 -4.89
CA ILE A 94 -4.23 10.17 -4.78
C ILE A 94 -3.43 10.84 -3.67
N PHE A 95 -2.94 10.02 -2.74
CA PHE A 95 -1.99 10.39 -1.69
C PHE A 95 -0.64 9.77 -2.01
N SER A 96 0.39 10.60 -2.06
CA SER A 96 1.76 10.19 -2.41
C SER A 96 2.65 10.29 -1.17
N PHE A 97 3.34 9.21 -0.84
CA PHE A 97 4.16 9.09 0.36
C PHE A 97 5.60 8.79 -0.02
N LEU A 98 6.54 9.53 0.56
CA LEU A 98 7.96 9.19 0.47
C LEU A 98 8.34 8.34 1.68
N ILE A 99 8.83 7.14 1.42
CA ILE A 99 9.37 6.21 2.40
C ILE A 99 10.88 6.13 2.18
N ARG A 100 11.68 6.62 3.12
CA ARG A 100 13.13 6.46 3.06
C ARG A 100 13.50 5.03 3.38
N THR A 101 14.48 4.46 2.70
CA THR A 101 14.87 3.08 2.95
C THR A 101 16.37 2.85 2.79
N SER A 102 16.95 2.08 3.70
CA SER A 102 18.29 1.51 3.53
C SER A 102 18.24 0.02 3.16
N TYR A 103 17.04 -0.54 2.94
CA TYR A 103 16.86 -1.95 2.62
C TYR A 103 17.58 -2.38 1.34
N PHE A 104 17.62 -1.45 0.37
CA PHE A 104 18.27 -1.65 -0.92
C PHE A 104 19.74 -1.20 -0.95
N SER A 105 20.29 -0.75 0.19
CA SER A 105 21.74 -0.51 0.31
C SER A 105 22.48 -1.85 0.38
N GLN A 106 23.66 -1.96 -0.23
CA GLN A 106 24.43 -3.20 -0.44
C GLN A 106 24.97 -3.90 0.84
N ASN A 107 24.41 -3.62 2.02
CA ASN A 107 24.98 -4.00 3.32
C ASN A 107 24.09 -4.87 4.21
N ILE A 108 22.93 -5.34 3.74
CA ILE A 108 22.11 -6.29 4.52
C ILE A 108 22.67 -7.70 4.33
N PRO A 109 23.15 -8.38 5.40
CA PRO A 109 23.60 -9.75 5.32
C PRO A 109 22.43 -10.66 4.95
N ASP A 110 22.52 -11.36 3.83
CA ASP A 110 21.52 -12.37 3.49
C ASP A 110 21.82 -13.64 4.30
N LYS A 111 21.08 -13.90 5.38
CA LYS A 111 21.32 -15.09 6.21
C LYS A 111 21.17 -16.40 5.44
N GLU A 112 20.47 -16.40 4.31
CA GLU A 112 20.22 -17.58 3.48
C GLU A 112 21.29 -17.80 2.40
N LYS A 113 22.12 -16.80 2.08
CA LYS A 113 23.18 -16.89 1.06
C LYS A 113 24.50 -16.41 1.65
N LYS A 114 25.57 -17.19 1.56
CA LYS A 114 26.93 -16.78 1.97
C LYS A 114 27.48 -15.66 1.05
N GLY A 115 26.89 -14.46 1.09
CA GLY A 115 27.24 -13.32 0.26
C GLY A 115 26.36 -12.09 0.50
N LYS A 116 26.79 -10.94 -0.03
CA LYS A 116 26.00 -9.69 0.00
C LYS A 116 24.79 -9.82 -0.94
N ARG A 117 23.65 -9.25 -0.56
CA ARG A 117 22.49 -9.17 -1.44
C ARG A 117 22.74 -8.13 -2.54
N ILE A 118 22.80 -8.57 -3.79
CA ILE A 118 22.92 -7.70 -4.96
C ILE A 118 21.51 -7.30 -5.40
N TRP A 119 21.21 -6.01 -5.38
CA TRP A 119 19.92 -5.47 -5.81
C TRP A 119 19.96 -5.12 -7.29
N ASN A 120 18.92 -5.50 -8.02
CA ASN A 120 18.70 -5.19 -9.43
C ASN A 120 17.21 -4.86 -9.63
N LYS A 121 16.85 -4.40 -10.84
CA LYS A 121 15.48 -4.00 -11.15
C LYS A 121 14.44 -5.07 -10.80
N ASP A 122 14.70 -6.34 -11.13
CA ASP A 122 13.74 -7.43 -10.93
C ASP A 122 13.52 -7.75 -9.46
N ASN A 123 14.60 -7.83 -8.67
CA ASN A 123 14.47 -8.19 -7.26
C ASN A 123 13.97 -7.03 -6.39
N ILE A 124 14.25 -5.77 -6.74
CA ILE A 124 13.61 -4.59 -6.11
C ILE A 124 12.13 -4.59 -6.45
N THR A 125 11.77 -4.80 -7.72
CA THR A 125 10.36 -4.89 -8.16
C THR A 125 9.61 -5.97 -7.38
N LYS A 126 10.22 -7.16 -7.23
CA LYS A 126 9.64 -8.25 -6.43
C LYS A 126 9.45 -7.85 -4.97
N ALA A 127 10.45 -7.22 -4.35
CA ALA A 127 10.40 -6.78 -2.96
C ALA A 127 9.30 -5.73 -2.70
N LEU A 128 9.00 -4.88 -3.69
CA LEU A 128 7.99 -3.83 -3.61
C LEU A 128 6.61 -4.25 -4.18
N SER A 129 6.46 -5.50 -4.63
CA SER A 129 5.26 -5.94 -5.34
C SER A 129 4.06 -6.25 -4.43
N GLY A 130 4.25 -6.34 -3.12
CA GLY A 130 3.20 -6.76 -2.19
C GLY A 130 2.14 -5.71 -1.87
N ASP A 131 1.21 -6.12 -1.01
CA ASP A 131 0.22 -5.26 -0.38
C ASP A 131 0.88 -4.33 0.65
N ILE A 132 0.18 -3.27 1.04
CA ILE A 132 0.65 -2.28 2.01
C ILE A 132 -0.30 -2.17 3.20
N GLY A 133 0.24 -2.13 4.41
CA GLY A 133 -0.49 -1.75 5.62
C GLY A 133 -0.28 -0.28 5.94
N LEU A 134 -1.36 0.48 6.13
CA LEU A 134 -1.34 1.84 6.68
C LEU A 134 -1.77 1.77 8.15
N ILE A 135 -0.88 2.09 9.08
CA ILE A 135 -1.18 1.99 10.53
C ILE A 135 -1.57 3.36 11.09
N PHE A 136 -2.77 3.43 11.65
CA PHE A 136 -3.34 4.60 12.31
C PHE A 136 -3.67 4.25 13.76
N TYR A 137 -2.77 4.55 14.69
CA TYR A 137 -2.93 4.20 16.12
C TYR A 137 -3.30 2.71 16.33
N LYS A 138 -4.59 2.41 16.51
CA LYS A 138 -5.14 1.06 16.73
C LYS A 138 -5.64 0.39 15.45
N ASP A 139 -5.84 1.14 14.38
CA ASP A 139 -6.38 0.65 13.12
C ASP A 139 -5.26 0.37 12.13
N THR A 140 -5.36 -0.73 11.39
CA THR A 140 -4.51 -0.98 10.22
C THR A 140 -5.38 -1.15 9.00
N ILE A 141 -5.10 -0.35 7.97
CA ILE A 141 -5.80 -0.44 6.68
C ILE A 141 -4.92 -1.22 5.73
N HIS A 142 -5.45 -2.35 5.26
CA HIS A 142 -4.79 -3.17 4.25
C HIS A 142 -5.14 -2.64 2.86
N VAL A 143 -4.13 -2.20 2.12
CA VAL A 143 -4.24 -1.59 0.79
C VAL A 143 -3.64 -2.53 -0.23
N LYS A 144 -4.47 -3.00 -1.17
CA LYS A 144 -4.05 -3.90 -2.24
C LYS A 144 -3.59 -3.13 -3.48
N PRO A 145 -2.71 -3.71 -4.31
CA PRO A 145 -2.40 -3.22 -5.65
C PRO A 145 -3.65 -3.05 -6.50
N SER A 146 -3.75 -1.96 -7.26
CA SER A 146 -4.71 -1.89 -8.36
C SER A 146 -4.28 -2.83 -9.48
N LYS A 147 -5.25 -3.25 -10.32
CA LYS A 147 -4.99 -4.15 -11.46
C LYS A 147 -3.93 -3.58 -12.41
N ASP A 148 -3.93 -2.26 -12.59
CA ASP A 148 -3.06 -1.54 -13.52
C ASP A 148 -1.92 -0.81 -12.79
N ARG A 149 -1.57 -1.25 -11.57
CA ARG A 149 -0.51 -0.64 -10.76
C ARG A 149 0.80 -0.63 -11.54
N LYS A 150 1.51 0.50 -11.48
CA LYS A 150 2.87 0.64 -12.04
C LYS A 150 3.93 0.51 -10.94
N ILE A 151 5.00 -0.23 -11.23
CA ILE A 151 6.24 -0.19 -10.44
C ILE A 151 7.34 0.38 -11.33
N VAL A 152 7.96 1.46 -10.88
CA VAL A 152 9.04 2.14 -11.60
C VAL A 152 10.29 2.03 -10.75
N ILE A 153 11.37 1.52 -11.33
CA ILE A 153 12.69 1.50 -10.70
C ILE A 153 13.53 2.48 -11.49
N GLN A 154 13.96 3.57 -10.87
CA GLN A 154 14.96 4.46 -11.46
C GLN A 154 16.23 3.66 -11.73
N GLU A 155 16.80 3.78 -12.93
CA GLU A 155 18.00 3.04 -13.30
C GLU A 155 19.11 3.33 -12.28
N LEU A 156 19.63 2.26 -11.68
CA LEU A 156 20.85 2.31 -10.89
C LEU A 156 21.95 2.56 -11.92
N ASN A 157 22.64 3.70 -11.87
CA ASN A 157 23.79 3.92 -12.75
C ASN A 157 24.84 2.85 -12.42
N ASP A 158 25.19 2.02 -13.40
CA ASP A 158 26.28 1.04 -13.33
C ASP A 158 27.66 1.74 -13.30
#